data_AF-A0A3D9CV90-F1
#
_entry.id   AF-A0A3D9CV90-F1
#
_cell.length_a   1.000
_cell.length_b   1.000
_cell.length_c   1.000
_cell.angle_alpha   90.00
_cell.angle_beta   90.00
_cell.angle_gamma   90.00
#
_symmetry.space_group_name_H-M   'P 1'
#
loop_
_entity.id
_entity.type
_entity.pdbx_description
1 polymer ?
#
loop_
_entity_poly.entity_id
_entity_poly.type
_entity_poly.pdbx_seq_one_letter_code
_entity_poly.pdbx_strand_id
1 'polypeptide(L)' 'MNIIKNAKKLRKQELKNITGGLDSWANIEIDLSQCGCSCSGAVTGPKYCIEYIACPQVYTCDQAAV' A
#
# COMPACT_ATOMS: atom_id res chain seq x y z
N MET A 1 -27.59 20.25 -14.61
CA MET A 1 -26.26 19.77 -15.05
C MET A 1 -26.28 18.25 -14.94
N ASN A 2 -26.16 17.52 -16.07
CA ASN A 2 -26.56 16.10 -16.11
C ASN A 2 -25.35 15.16 -16.22
N ILE A 3 -24.67 14.97 -15.08
CA ILE A 3 -23.47 14.12 -14.91
C ILE A 3 -23.68 12.62 -15.18
N ILE A 4 -24.92 12.16 -15.40
CA ILE A 4 -25.28 10.75 -15.60
C ILE A 4 -25.88 10.42 -16.98
N LYS A 5 -25.82 11.35 -17.96
CA LYS A 5 -26.45 11.18 -19.30
C LYS A 5 -26.04 9.90 -20.04
N ASN A 6 -24.83 9.38 -19.81
CA ASN A 6 -24.29 8.17 -20.46
C ASN A 6 -23.97 7.04 -19.45
N ALA A 7 -24.48 7.11 -18.22
CA ALA A 7 -24.13 6.14 -17.17
C ALA A 7 -24.93 4.83 -17.29
N LYS A 8 -24.26 3.71 -17.55
CA LYS A 8 -24.89 2.37 -17.58
C LYS A 8 -25.18 1.88 -16.15
N LYS A 9 -26.44 1.62 -15.81
CA LYS A 9 -26.80 0.93 -14.56
C LYS A 9 -26.46 -0.56 -14.64
N LEU A 10 -25.44 -0.97 -13.89
CA LEU A 10 -24.97 -2.36 -13.81
C LEU A 10 -25.90 -3.24 -12.96
N ARG A 11 -26.08 -4.50 -13.36
CA ARG A 11 -26.78 -5.55 -12.59
C ARG A 11 -25.83 -6.29 -11.65
N LYS A 12 -26.37 -6.96 -10.62
CA LYS A 12 -25.60 -7.78 -9.65
C LYS A 12 -24.73 -8.88 -10.29
N GLN A 13 -25.07 -9.34 -11.50
CA GLN A 13 -24.25 -10.26 -12.29
C GLN A 13 -23.07 -9.56 -12.97
N GLU A 14 -23.29 -8.37 -13.56
CA GLU A 14 -22.22 -7.58 -14.21
C GLU A 14 -21.18 -7.10 -13.20
N LEU A 15 -21.60 -6.76 -11.98
CA LEU A 15 -20.69 -6.40 -10.88
C LEU A 15 -19.69 -7.50 -10.52
N LYS A 16 -19.98 -8.79 -10.80
CA LYS A 16 -19.03 -9.89 -10.57
C LYS A 16 -17.91 -9.96 -11.61
N ASN A 17 -18.13 -9.36 -12.78
CA ASN A 17 -17.18 -9.36 -13.90
C ASN A 17 -16.32 -8.08 -13.90
N ILE A 18 -16.51 -7.19 -12.92
CA ILE A 18 -15.64 -6.04 -12.68
C ILE A 18 -14.57 -6.49 -11.70
N THR A 19 -13.48 -7.03 -12.23
CA THR A 19 -12.25 -7.19 -11.44
C THR A 19 -11.76 -5.80 -11.04
N GLY A 20 -11.61 -5.58 -9.73
CA GLY A 20 -11.19 -4.31 -9.17
C GLY A 20 -10.49 -4.55 -7.85
N GLY A 21 -9.21 -4.91 -7.91
CA GLY A 21 -8.49 -5.43 -6.76
C GLY A 21 -6.96 -5.32 -6.85
N LEU A 22 -6.44 -4.25 -7.47
CA LEU A 22 -5.00 -3.93 -7.51
C LEU A 22 -4.14 -5.11 -8.04
N ASP A 23 -4.69 -5.79 -9.06
CA ASP A 23 -4.22 -7.01 -9.72
C ASP A 23 -2.71 -6.97 -10.07
N SER A 24 -2.19 -5.77 -10.32
CA SER A 24 -0.78 -5.46 -10.56
C SER A 24 0.18 -5.93 -9.46
N TRP A 25 -0.25 -6.01 -8.19
CA TRP A 25 0.62 -6.44 -7.09
C TRP A 25 0.99 -7.92 -7.13
N ALA A 26 0.32 -8.73 -7.96
CA ALA A 26 0.72 -10.11 -8.22
C ALA A 26 1.93 -10.25 -9.17
N ASN A 27 2.33 -9.18 -9.87
CA ASN A 27 3.42 -9.18 -10.85
C ASN A 27 4.33 -7.94 -10.76
N ILE A 28 4.27 -7.18 -9.65
CA ILE A 28 5.30 -6.18 -9.34
C ILE A 28 6.45 -6.92 -8.64
N GLU A 29 7.66 -6.74 -9.15
CA GLU A 29 8.88 -7.16 -8.48
C GLU A 29 9.09 -6.28 -7.23
N ILE A 30 8.72 -6.81 -6.06
CA ILE A 30 8.77 -6.07 -4.80
C ILE A 30 10.21 -6.03 -4.29
N ASP A 31 10.92 -4.96 -4.65
CA ASP A 31 12.27 -4.69 -4.20
C ASP A 31 12.30 -4.27 -2.71
N LEU A 32 12.37 -5.28 -1.83
CA LEU A 32 12.48 -5.09 -0.39
C LEU A 32 13.78 -4.37 0.04
N SER A 33 14.77 -4.15 -0.84
CA SER A 33 15.96 -3.36 -0.50
C SER A 33 15.69 -1.85 -0.38
N GLN A 34 14.56 -1.38 -0.92
CA GLN A 34 14.06 -0.01 -0.75
C GLN A 34 13.32 0.20 0.58
N CYS A 35 13.11 -0.87 1.35
CA CYS A 35 12.45 -0.83 2.64
C CYS A 35 13.46 -0.80 3.79
N GLY A 36 13.11 -0.10 4.88
CA GLY A 36 13.94 -0.01 6.06
C GLY A 36 13.16 0.23 7.35
N CYS A 37 13.91 0.44 8.43
CA CYS A 37 13.37 0.86 9.72
C CYS A 37 14.01 2.19 10.13
N SER A 38 13.20 3.10 10.69
CA SER A 38 13.69 4.30 11.35
C SER A 38 14.34 3.97 12.71
N CYS A 39 15.08 4.94 13.25
CA CYS A 39 15.58 4.95 14.62
C CYS A 39 14.52 4.66 15.71
N SER A 40 13.23 4.83 15.40
CA SER A 40 12.10 4.66 16.32
C SER A 40 11.22 3.44 16.01
N GLY A 41 11.69 2.50 15.18
CA GLY A 41 10.92 1.33 14.79
C GLY A 41 9.76 1.60 13.82
N ALA A 42 9.74 2.75 13.12
CA ALA A 42 8.77 2.99 12.05
C ALA A 42 9.29 2.42 10.73
N VAL A 43 8.43 1.77 9.94
CA VAL A 43 8.79 1.29 8.59
C VAL A 43 9.04 2.48 7.66
N THR A 44 10.14 2.45 6.92
CA THR A 44 10.51 3.45 5.91
C THR A 44 10.60 2.82 4.52
N GLY A 45 10.45 3.65 3.48
CA GLY A 45 10.43 3.22 2.07
C GLY A 45 9.07 3.43 1.40
N PRO A 46 8.86 2.86 0.19
CA PRO A 46 7.57 2.90 -0.51
C PRO A 46 6.41 2.27 0.27
N LYS A 47 5.16 2.56 -0.12
CA LYS A 47 3.94 2.10 0.60
C LYS A 47 3.94 0.59 0.89
N TYR A 48 4.39 -0.24 -0.05
CA TYR A 48 4.41 -1.69 0.09
C TYR A 48 5.26 -2.16 1.28
N CYS A 49 6.26 -1.41 1.73
CA CYS A 49 7.11 -1.81 2.86
C CYS A 49 6.30 -2.05 4.14
N ILE A 50 5.21 -1.28 4.35
CA ILE A 50 4.29 -1.43 5.50
C ILE A 50 3.50 -2.74 5.44
N GLU A 51 3.35 -3.32 4.25
CA GLU A 51 2.57 -4.54 3.97
C GLU A 51 3.45 -5.81 4.02
N TYR A 52 4.78 -5.68 3.92
CA TYR A 52 5.72 -6.81 3.84
C TYR A 52 6.84 -6.82 4.91
N ILE A 53 7.10 -5.72 5.63
CA ILE A 53 8.13 -5.64 6.68
C ILE A 53 7.55 -5.06 7.98
N ALA A 54 7.96 -5.65 9.11
CA ALA A 54 7.66 -5.15 10.44
C ALA A 54 8.95 -4.73 11.15
N CYS A 55 8.96 -3.52 11.71
CA CYS A 55 10.09 -2.98 12.46
C CYS A 55 9.86 -3.12 13.98
N PRO A 56 10.84 -3.62 14.76
CA PRO A 56 10.69 -3.72 16.20
C PRO A 56 10.60 -2.32 16.82
N GLN A 57 9.71 -2.15 17.81
CA GLN A 57 9.42 -0.87 18.47
C GLN A 57 10.50 -0.50 19.51
N VAL A 58 11.75 -0.46 19.05
CA VAL A 58 12.95 -0.13 19.84
C VAL A 58 13.54 1.18 19.33
N TYR A 59 13.97 2.04 20.26
CA TYR A 59 14.66 3.27 19.92
C TYR A 59 16.17 3.01 19.91
N THR A 60 16.73 2.67 18.74
CA THR A 60 18.09 2.08 18.62
C THR A 60 19.16 3.05 18.12
N CYS A 61 18.84 4.32 17.93
CA CYS A 61 19.83 5.34 17.59
C CYS A 61 20.29 6.06 18.87
N ASP A 62 21.60 6.32 18.96
CA ASP A 62 22.24 7.06 20.06
C ASP A 62 21.92 8.56 20.05
N GLN A 63 20.66 8.92 19.79
CA GLN A 63 20.09 10.25 19.98
C GLN A 63 19.83 10.51 21.47
N ALA A 64 20.84 10.22 22.30
CA ALA A 64 20.99 10.86 23.60
C ALA A 64 21.10 12.37 23.37
N ALA A 65 20.62 13.15 24.34
CA ALA A 65 20.43 14.59 24.15
C ALA A 65 21.74 15.34 23.80
N VAL A 66 21.62 16.25 22.83
CA VAL A 66 22.48 17.41 22.59
C VAL A 66 21.67 18.64 22.97
#